data_AF-A0A4Q9QFZ7-F1
#
_entry.id   AF-A0A4Q9QFZ7-F1
#
_cell.length_a   1.000
_cell.length_b   1.000
_cell.length_c   1.000
_cell.angle_alpha   90.00
_cell.angle_beta   90.00
_cell.angle_gamma   90.00
#
_symmetry.space_group_name_H-M   'P 1'
#
loop_
_entity.id
_entity.type
_entity.pdbx_description
1 polymer ?
#
loop_
_entity_poly.entity_id
_entity_poly.type
_entity_poly.pdbx_seq_one_letter_code
_entity_poly.pdbx_strand_id
1 'polypeptide(L)'
;MSSKFWFPSMSVAEIVDAFTGWGYSVSPEQVARPTSDFVLGVYSACLEQVTGITLETLQSAMEQSLAASDNPDIYSQALGQNLLLYHV
;
A
#
# COMPACT_ATOMS: atom_id res chain seq x y z
N MET A 1 28.43 -3.96 -15.68
CA MET A 1 27.47 -2.94 -16.15
C MET A 1 26.25 -3.03 -15.26
N SER A 2 26.24 -2.29 -14.15
CA SER A 2 25.32 -2.52 -13.03
C SER A 2 24.79 -1.19 -12.51
N SER A 3 23.71 -0.72 -13.12
CA SER A 3 22.88 0.33 -12.54
C SER A 3 21.45 0.01 -12.96
N LYS A 4 20.79 -0.89 -12.24
CA LYS A 4 19.43 -1.31 -12.62
C LYS A 4 18.34 -0.46 -11.97
N PHE A 5 18.67 0.42 -11.02
CA PHE A 5 17.72 1.36 -10.40
C PHE A 5 18.42 2.68 -10.06
N TRP A 6 17.66 3.78 -10.08
CA TRP A 6 18.16 5.13 -9.73
C TRP A 6 18.38 5.31 -8.23
N PHE A 7 17.67 4.50 -7.43
CA PHE A 7 17.77 4.47 -5.98
C PHE A 7 18.64 3.28 -5.52
N PRO A 8 19.40 3.44 -4.43
CA PRO A 8 20.17 2.35 -3.86
C PRO A 8 19.24 1.25 -3.36
N SER A 9 19.65 0.00 -3.57
CA SER A 9 18.96 -1.15 -2.99
C SER A 9 19.16 -1.16 -1.48
N MET A 10 18.07 -1.33 -0.72
CA MET A 10 18.14 -1.59 0.72
C MET A 10 18.19 -3.08 0.99
N SER A 11 18.99 -3.48 1.97
CA SER A 11 18.97 -4.82 2.55
C SER A 11 17.71 -5.06 3.37
N VAL A 12 17.39 -6.33 3.64
CA VAL A 12 16.24 -6.71 4.49
C VAL A 12 16.32 -6.07 5.87
N ALA A 13 17.53 -5.98 6.45
CA ALA A 13 17.72 -5.35 7.76
C ALA A 13 17.39 -3.84 7.71
N GLU A 14 17.88 -3.12 6.70
CA GLU A 14 17.58 -1.70 6.51
C GLU A 14 16.09 -1.46 6.26
N ILE A 15 15.40 -2.36 5.55
CA ILE A 15 13.94 -2.30 5.36
C ILE A 15 13.23 -2.42 6.71
N VAL A 16 13.56 -3.44 7.51
CA VAL A 16 12.95 -3.67 8.83
C VAL A 16 13.19 -2.48 9.77
N ASP A 17 14.41 -1.95 9.79
CA ASP A 17 14.76 -0.80 10.62
C ASP A 17 13.98 0.46 10.20
N ALA A 18 13.84 0.70 8.89
CA ALA A 18 13.07 1.84 8.38
C ALA A 18 11.58 1.75 8.78
N PHE A 19 10.95 0.58 8.59
CA PHE A 19 9.55 0.38 8.99
C PHE A 19 9.36 0.47 10.51
N THR A 20 10.30 -0.04 11.29
CA THR A 20 10.29 0.09 12.75
C THR A 20 10.37 1.57 13.16
N GLY A 21 11.20 2.37 12.47
CA GLY A 21 11.28 3.81 12.66
C GLY A 21 9.98 4.56 12.35
N TRP A 22 9.13 4.01 11.50
CA TRP A 22 7.79 4.53 11.20
C TRP A 22 6.69 3.97 12.12
N GLY A 23 7.05 3.11 13.08
CA GLY A 23 6.11 2.49 14.00
C GLY A 23 5.44 1.22 13.48
N TYR A 24 5.88 0.69 12.33
CA TYR A 24 5.39 -0.59 11.80
C TYR A 24 6.31 -1.73 12.23
N SER A 25 5.73 -2.77 12.82
CA SER A 25 6.47 -3.98 13.17
C SER A 25 6.49 -4.95 11.98
N VAL A 26 7.67 -5.14 11.40
CA VAL A 26 7.88 -6.00 10.23
C VAL A 26 8.97 -7.02 10.55
N SER A 27 8.72 -8.31 10.31
CA SER A 27 9.76 -9.33 10.48
C SER A 27 10.63 -9.48 9.23
N PRO A 28 11.93 -9.81 9.38
CA PRO A 28 12.80 -10.11 8.24
C PRO A 28 12.24 -11.21 7.31
N GLU A 29 11.53 -12.18 7.88
CA GLU A 29 10.92 -13.30 7.14
C GLU A 29 9.76 -12.83 6.27
N GLN A 30 8.94 -11.89 6.76
CA GLN A 30 7.86 -11.28 5.99
C GLN A 30 8.41 -10.49 4.79
N VAL A 31 9.55 -9.81 4.96
CA VAL A 31 10.22 -9.10 3.85
C VAL A 31 10.82 -10.08 2.85
N ALA A 32 11.45 -11.16 3.34
CA ALA A 32 12.10 -12.15 2.47
C ALA A 32 11.10 -13.02 1.69
N ARG A 33 9.91 -13.27 2.25
CA ARG A 33 8.83 -14.05 1.64
C ARG A 33 7.48 -13.37 1.87
N PRO A 34 7.19 -12.30 1.12
CA PRO A 34 6.01 -11.49 1.36
C PRO A 34 4.73 -12.20 0.89
N THR A 35 3.66 -12.04 1.66
CA THR A 35 2.29 -12.39 1.24
C THR A 35 1.64 -11.20 0.53
N SER A 36 0.57 -11.43 -0.24
CA SER A 36 -0.20 -10.34 -0.87
C SER A 36 -0.64 -9.29 0.13
N ASP A 37 -1.12 -9.72 1.29
CA ASP A 37 -1.68 -8.84 2.31
C ASP A 37 -0.58 -8.01 2.98
N PHE A 38 0.60 -8.61 3.18
CA PHE A 38 1.77 -7.90 3.67
C PHE A 38 2.23 -6.82 2.69
N VAL A 39 2.32 -7.15 1.39
CA VAL A 39 2.70 -6.18 0.35
C VAL A 39 1.70 -5.03 0.30
N LEU A 40 0.40 -5.33 0.33
CA LEU A 40 -0.65 -4.31 0.33
C LEU A 40 -0.53 -3.37 1.53
N GLY A 41 -0.29 -3.91 2.73
CA GLY A 41 -0.09 -3.12 3.94
C GLY A 41 1.13 -2.20 3.85
N VAL A 42 2.24 -2.73 3.34
CA VAL A 42 3.48 -1.96 3.13
C VAL A 42 3.26 -0.80 2.15
N TYR A 43 2.68 -1.05 0.98
CA TYR A 43 2.44 0.02 0.00
C TYR A 43 1.42 1.04 0.52
N SER A 44 0.40 0.60 1.26
CA SER A 44 -0.57 1.51 1.87
C SER A 44 0.08 2.41 2.91
N ALA A 45 0.96 1.87 3.77
CA ALA A 45 1.73 2.63 4.74
C ALA A 45 2.67 3.64 4.08
N CYS A 46 3.38 3.24 3.02
CA CYS A 46 4.22 4.15 2.25
C CYS A 46 3.41 5.28 1.61
N LEU A 47 2.24 4.96 1.04
CA LEU A 47 1.36 5.94 0.42
C LEU A 47 0.85 6.95 1.45
N GLU A 48 0.38 6.47 2.60
CA GLU A 48 -0.06 7.30 3.73
C GLU A 48 1.07 8.22 4.20
N GLN A 49 2.28 7.70 4.37
CA GLN A 49 3.42 8.47 4.85
C GLN A 49 3.84 9.60 3.90
N VAL A 50 3.71 9.40 2.58
CA VAL A 50 4.15 10.37 1.57
C VAL A 50 3.03 11.35 1.18
N THR A 51 1.78 10.88 1.13
CA THR A 51 0.65 11.64 0.57
C THR A 51 -0.44 11.97 1.59
N GLY A 52 -0.47 11.29 2.73
CA GLY A 52 -1.57 11.35 3.70
C GLY A 52 -2.85 10.63 3.23
N ILE A 53 -2.83 9.96 2.08
CA ILE A 53 -3.99 9.23 1.55
C ILE A 53 -4.10 7.88 2.26
N THR A 54 -5.25 7.63 2.88
CA THR A 54 -5.63 6.34 3.45
C THR A 54 -6.89 5.79 2.78
N LEU A 55 -7.17 4.49 2.95
CA LEU A 55 -8.44 3.89 2.50
C LEU A 55 -9.65 4.64 3.06
N GLU A 56 -9.58 5.11 4.30
CA GLU A 56 -10.65 5.87 4.95
C GLU A 56 -10.88 7.22 4.24
N THR A 57 -9.81 7.92 3.83
CA THR A 57 -9.95 9.16 3.06
C THR A 57 -10.61 8.94 1.69
N LEU A 58 -10.39 7.76 1.08
CA LEU A 58 -10.98 7.39 -0.20
C LEU A 58 -12.42 6.88 -0.05
N GLN A 59 -12.81 6.41 1.14
CA GLN A 59 -14.09 5.76 1.37
C GLN A 59 -15.29 6.61 0.96
N SER A 60 -15.32 7.89 1.37
CA SER A 60 -16.43 8.77 1.02
C SER A 60 -16.54 9.01 -0.49
N ALA A 61 -15.41 9.15 -1.19
CA ALA A 61 -15.40 9.31 -2.64
C ALA A 61 -15.81 8.03 -3.37
N MET A 62 -15.44 6.86 -2.84
CA MET A 62 -15.87 5.56 -3.35
C MET A 62 -17.37 5.36 -3.20
N GLU A 63 -17.91 5.61 -2.00
CA GLU A 63 -19.35 5.49 -1.73
C GLU A 63 -20.17 6.41 -2.63
N GLN A 64 -19.73 7.66 -2.82
CA GLN A 64 -20.37 8.59 -3.76
C GLN A 64 -20.31 8.11 -5.21
N SER A 65 -19.17 7.58 -5.64
CA SER A 65 -19.00 7.08 -7.01
C SER A 65 -19.82 5.82 -7.27
N LEU A 66 -19.96 4.97 -6.26
CA LEU A 66 -20.72 3.71 -6.34
C LEU A 66 -22.22 3.91 -6.14
N ALA A 67 -22.66 5.03 -5.57
CA ALA A 67 -24.09 5.33 -5.39
C ALA A 67 -24.88 5.35 -6.72
N ALA A 68 -24.20 5.60 -7.84
CA ALA A 68 -24.79 5.57 -9.18
C ALA A 68 -24.76 4.17 -9.85
N SER A 69 -24.19 3.16 -9.19
CA SER A 69 -24.05 1.79 -9.71
C SER A 69 -25.23 0.91 -9.27
N ASP A 70 -25.61 -0.04 -10.13
CA ASP A 70 -26.70 -0.98 -9.85
C ASP A 70 -26.38 -1.94 -8.68
N ASN A 71 -25.09 -2.21 -8.41
CA ASN A 71 -24.64 -3.13 -7.37
C ASN A 71 -23.38 -2.61 -6.64
N PRO A 72 -23.50 -1.55 -5.82
CA PRO A 72 -22.36 -0.89 -5.19
C PRO A 72 -21.49 -1.83 -4.33
N ASP A 73 -22.11 -2.75 -3.60
CA ASP A 73 -21.41 -3.66 -2.68
C ASP A 73 -20.42 -4.58 -3.40
N ILE A 74 -20.79 -5.07 -4.59
CA ILE A 74 -19.95 -5.97 -5.40
C ILE A 74 -18.67 -5.27 -5.86
N TYR A 75 -18.73 -3.95 -6.10
CA TYR A 75 -17.61 -3.18 -6.63
C TYR A 75 -16.81 -2.44 -5.56
N SER A 76 -17.34 -2.30 -4.34
CA SER A 76 -16.70 -1.58 -3.23
C SER A 76 -15.23 -1.96 -3.01
N GLN A 77 -14.97 -3.26 -2.85
CA GLN A 77 -13.62 -3.78 -2.61
C GLN A 77 -12.71 -3.59 -3.83
N ALA A 78 -13.23 -3.89 -5.03
CA ALA A 78 -12.46 -3.78 -6.27
C ALA A 78 -12.08 -2.33 -6.58
N LEU A 79 -12.99 -1.38 -6.35
CA LEU A 79 -12.74 0.04 -6.57
C LEU A 79 -11.67 0.56 -5.59
N GLY A 80 -11.76 0.19 -4.30
CA GLY A 80 -10.76 0.58 -3.32
C GLY A 80 -9.36 0.08 -3.63
N GLN A 81 -9.24 -1.18 -4.07
CA GLN A 81 -7.96 -1.75 -4.51
C GLN A 81 -7.42 -1.05 -5.76
N ASN A 82 -8.29 -0.70 -6.72
CA ASN A 82 -7.85 0.01 -7.93
C ASN A 82 -7.41 1.45 -7.63
N LEU A 83 -8.10 2.15 -6.74
CA LEU A 83 -7.71 3.50 -6.34
C LEU A 83 -6.37 3.50 -5.59
N LEU A 84 -6.16 2.54 -4.68
CA LEU A 84 -4.86 2.36 -4.05
C LEU A 84 -3.76 2.08 -5.08
N LEU A 85 -4.01 1.17 -6.03
CA LEU A 85 -3.06 0.85 -7.09
C LEU A 85 -2.74 2.06 -7.97
N TYR A 86 -3.71 2.94 -8.25
CA TYR A 86 -3.47 4.17 -9.02
C TYR A 86 -2.51 5.14 -8.33
N HIS A 87 -2.42 5.10 -7.00
CA HIS A 87 -1.58 5.98 -6.20
C HIS A 87 -0.18 5.44 -5.91
N VAL A 88 0.07 4.15 -6.19
CA VAL A 88 1.37 3.47 -6.03
C VAL A 88 2.20 3.60 -7.31
#